data_AF-A0A7C9L0Y9-F1
#
_entry.id   AF-A0A7C9L0Y9-F1
#
_cell.length_a   1.000
_cell.length_b   1.000
_cell.length_c   1.000
_cell.angle_alpha   90.00
_cell.angle_beta   90.00
_cell.angle_gamma   90.00
#
_symmetry.space_group_name_H-M   'P 1'
#
loop_
_entity.id
_entity.type
_entity.pdbx_description
1 polymer ?
#
loop_
_entity_poly.entity_id
_entity_poly.type
_entity_poly.pdbx_seq_one_letter_code
_entity_poly.pdbx_strand_id
1 'polypeptide(L)' 'MDKQKTGELIRNARIKKGYTQVELGDLIGVTNKAISRWEKGGSLR' A
#
# COMPACT_ATOMS: atom_id res chain seq x y z
N MET A 1 3.02 8.44 -14.51
CA MET A 1 3.41 7.29 -13.66
C MET A 1 2.19 6.41 -13.50
N ASP A 2 2.28 5.14 -13.86
CA ASP A 2 1.16 4.21 -13.88
C ASP A 2 0.79 3.79 -12.44
N LYS A 3 -0.37 4.25 -11.95
CA LYS A 3 -0.81 4.04 -10.56
C LYS A 3 -0.99 2.57 -10.21
N GLN A 4 -1.32 1.72 -11.19
CA GLN A 4 -1.43 0.28 -10.97
C GLN A 4 -0.06 -0.33 -10.66
N LYS A 5 0.96 0.03 -11.45
CA LYS A 5 2.34 -0.43 -11.22
C LYS A 5 2.88 0.02 -9.87
N THR A 6 2.58 1.24 -9.43
CA THR A 6 3.00 1.72 -8.10
C THR A 6 2.32 0.95 -6.96
N GLY A 7 1.02 0.66 -7.07
CA GLY A 7 0.31 -0.10 -6.05
C GLY A 7 0.83 -1.52 -5.88
N GLU A 8 1.12 -2.21 -7.00
CA GLU A 8 1.73 -3.54 -6.99
C GLU A 8 3.14 -3.53 -6.36
N LEU A 9 3.96 -2.51 -6.67
CA LEU A 9 5.29 -2.37 -6.08
C LEU A 9 5.24 -2.22 -4.56
N ILE A 10 4.32 -1.39 -4.04
CA ILE A 10 4.12 -1.20 -2.61
C ILE A 10 3.71 -2.53 -1.95
N ARG A 11 2.73 -3.22 -2.54
CA ARG A 11 2.25 -4.52 -2.05
C ARG A 11 3.37 -5.55 -2.01
N ASN A 12 4.14 -5.67 -3.08
CA ASN A 12 5.23 -6.65 -3.18
C ASN A 12 6.34 -6.36 -2.16
N ALA A 13 6.73 -5.09 -2.01
CA ALA A 13 7.72 -4.69 -1.01
C ALA A 13 7.24 -4.98 0.42
N ARG A 14 5.96 -4.69 0.71
CA ARG A 14 5.34 -4.95 2.01
C ARG A 14 5.35 -6.45 2.35
N ILE A 15 4.89 -7.29 1.43
CA ILE A 15 4.84 -8.75 1.61
C ILE A 15 6.26 -9.34 1.74
N LYS A 16 7.21 -8.89 0.92
CA LYS A 16 8.62 -9.33 0.99
C LYS A 16 9.25 -9.04 2.35
N LYS A 17 8.83 -7.96 3.00
CA LYS A 17 9.27 -7.57 4.36
C LYS A 17 8.43 -8.19 5.48
N GLY A 18 7.37 -8.94 5.16
CA GLY A 18 6.54 -9.61 6.14
C GLY A 18 5.55 -8.71 6.87
N TYR A 19 5.26 -7.50 6.37
CA TYR A 19 4.38 -6.55 7.04
C TYR A 19 2.92 -6.70 6.61
N THR A 20 2.01 -6.48 7.55
CA THR A 20 0.60 -6.18 7.30
C THR A 20 0.41 -4.73 6.82
N GLN A 21 -0.76 -4.40 6.27
CA GLN A 21 -1.07 -3.01 5.88
C GLN A 21 -1.13 -2.06 7.09
N VAL A 22 -1.48 -2.58 8.28
CA VAL A 22 -1.46 -1.83 9.54
C VAL A 22 -0.03 -1.52 9.93
N GLU A 23 0.84 -2.53 10.02
CA GLU A 23 2.24 -2.34 10.39
C GLU A 23 3.00 -1.43 9.42
N LEU A 24 2.78 -1.56 8.11
CA LEU A 24 3.36 -0.63 7.15
C LEU A 24 2.85 0.79 7.36
N GLY A 25 1.56 0.95 7.66
CA GLY A 25 0.95 2.23 7.97
C GLY A 25 1.58 2.88 9.21
N ASP A 26 1.66 2.13 10.29
CA ASP A 26 2.26 2.58 11.56
C ASP A 26 3.74 2.95 11.37
N LEU A 27 4.48 2.17 10.58
CA LEU A 27 5.90 2.40 10.30
C LEU A 27 6.17 3.73 9.58
N ILE A 28 5.27 4.15 8.68
CA ILE A 28 5.45 5.36 7.86
C ILE A 28 4.52 6.51 8.25
N GLY A 29 3.77 6.35 9.35
CA GLY A 29 2.88 7.38 9.89
C GLY A 29 1.62 7.62 9.04
N VAL A 30 1.08 6.60 8.39
CA VAL A 30 -0.17 6.68 7.62
C VAL A 30 -1.17 5.62 8.05
N THR A 31 -2.46 5.86 7.78
CA THR A 31 -3.50 4.88 8.10
C THR A 31 -3.40 3.63 7.21
N ASN A 32 -3.82 2.48 7.73
CA ASN A 32 -4.06 1.26 6.93
C ASN A 32 -4.92 1.57 5.68
N LYS A 33 -5.94 2.42 5.81
CA LYS A 33 -6.80 2.83 4.69
C LYS A 33 -6.01 3.53 3.57
N ALA A 34 -4.97 4.30 3.90
CA ALA A 34 -4.08 4.91 2.91
C ALA A 34 -3.28 3.85 2.16
N ILE A 35 -2.64 2.90 2.88
CA ILE A 35 -1.92 1.77 2.29
C ILE A 35 -2.84 0.97 1.36
N SER A 36 -4.06 0.64 1.82
CA SER A 36 -5.03 -0.11 1.03
C SER A 36 -5.41 0.60 -0.27
N ARG A 37 -5.55 1.94 -0.25
CA ARG A 37 -5.83 2.73 -1.46
C ARG A 37 -4.65 2.73 -2.43
N TRP A 38 -3.43 2.86 -1.92
CA TRP A 38 -2.22 2.83 -2.73
C TRP A 38 -2.06 1.48 -3.42
N GLU A 39 -2.19 0.38 -2.66
CA GLU A 39 -2.03 -0.98 -3.18
C GLU A 39 -3.12 -1.39 -4.17
N LYS A 40 -4.35 -0.88 -4.03
CA LYS A 40 -5.46 -1.18 -4.94
C LYS A 40 -5.58 -0.23 -6.14
N GLY A 41 -4.74 0.80 -6.22
CA GLY A 41 -4.77 1.78 -7.32
C GLY A 41 -6.03 2.66 -7.36
N GLY A 42 -6.70 2.82 -6.21
CA GLY A 42 -7.95 3.55 -5.98
C GLY A 42 -8.77 4.02 -7.19
N SER A 43 -9.83 3.29 -7.52
CA SER A 43 -11.03 3.92 -8.09
C SER A 43 -11.91 4.36 -6.90
N LEU A 44 -11.91 5.66 -6.61
CA LEU A 44 -13.08 6.28 -5.98
C LEU A 44 -14.17 6.23 -7.06
N ARG A 45 -15.21 5.44 -6.82
CA ARG A 45 -16.47 5.61 -7.53
C ARG A 45 -17.20 6.82 -6.96
#